data_AF-A0A7S1M584-F1
#
_entry.id   AF-A0A7S1M584-F1
#
_cell.length_a   1.000
_cell.length_b   1.000
_cell.length_c   1.000
_cell.angle_alpha   90.00
_cell.angle_beta   90.00
_cell.angle_gamma   90.00
#
_symmetry.space_group_name_H-M   'P 1'
#
loop_
_entity.id
_entity.type
_entity.pdbx_description
1 polymer ?
#
loop_
_entity_poly.entity_id
_entity_poly.type
_entity_poly.pdbx_seq_one_letter_code
_entity_poly.pdbx_strand_id
1 'polypeptide(L)'
;MADPDRRTVGTLSFSGGGWFQMYHFGVAQAMLDSGAVAPHTEAHATRFVGTSAGALVASSMAGALDIRAMRDFALVCGDHVRAWPWRLVGMERYIVWSVRRFAADVMAHDAKTGTTEVADQLTRTL
;
A
#
# COMPACT_ATOMS: atom_id res chain seq x y z
N MET A 1 -15.31 -17.34 -27.67
CA MET A 1 -13.98 -17.87 -27.32
C MET A 1 -13.15 -16.66 -26.87
N ALA A 2 -12.87 -16.54 -25.57
CA ALA A 2 -12.12 -15.41 -25.05
C ALA A 2 -10.66 -15.52 -25.51
N ASP A 3 -10.08 -14.42 -25.97
CA ASP A 3 -8.71 -14.32 -26.44
C ASP A 3 -7.73 -14.66 -25.29
N PRO A 4 -6.94 -15.75 -25.41
CA PRO A 4 -5.99 -16.16 -24.38
C PRO A 4 -4.80 -15.20 -24.21
N ASP A 5 -4.61 -14.25 -25.15
CA ASP A 5 -3.50 -13.29 -25.13
C ASP A 5 -3.91 -11.90 -24.64
N ARG A 6 -5.17 -11.73 -24.20
CA ARG A 6 -5.64 -10.49 -23.58
C ARG A 6 -5.06 -10.36 -22.17
N ARG A 7 -3.79 -9.95 -22.08
CA ARG A 7 -3.15 -9.48 -20.85
C ARG A 7 -3.99 -8.35 -20.27
N THR A 8 -4.88 -8.69 -19.34
CA THR A 8 -5.78 -7.72 -18.75
C THR A 8 -4.99 -6.99 -17.68
N VAL A 9 -4.40 -5.87 -18.08
CA VAL A 9 -3.75 -4.92 -17.18
C VAL A 9 -4.84 -4.31 -16.31
N GLY A 10 -5.14 -4.95 -15.19
CA GLY A 10 -6.15 -4.52 -14.23
C GLY A 10 -5.62 -3.38 -13.37
N THR A 11 -6.44 -2.34 -13.18
CA THR A 11 -6.15 -1.28 -12.20
C THR A 11 -6.99 -1.53 -10.95
N LEU A 12 -6.32 -1.64 -9.80
CA LEU A 12 -6.95 -1.68 -8.49
C LEU A 12 -6.95 -0.27 -7.90
N SER A 13 -8.13 0.20 -7.50
CA SER A 13 -8.33 1.52 -6.92
C SER A 13 -8.75 1.40 -5.46
N PHE A 14 -8.02 2.09 -4.58
CA PHE A 14 -8.31 2.18 -3.16
C PHE A 14 -8.73 3.61 -2.81
N SER A 15 -10.03 3.79 -2.59
CA SER A 15 -10.59 5.09 -2.17
C SER A 15 -10.13 5.49 -0.77
N GLY A 16 -10.26 6.77 -0.44
CA GLY A 16 -10.06 7.26 0.93
C GLY A 16 -11.17 6.75 1.85
N GLY A 17 -10.80 6.21 3.02
CA GLY A 17 -11.76 5.68 3.99
C GLY A 17 -11.39 5.96 5.45
N GLY A 18 -10.36 6.77 5.71
CA GLY A 18 -9.84 6.98 7.06
C GLY A 18 -9.49 5.65 7.74
N TRP A 19 -9.95 5.44 8.98
CA TRP A 19 -9.71 4.22 9.75
C TRP A 19 -10.35 2.96 9.15
N PHE A 20 -11.28 3.08 8.20
CA PHE A 20 -11.79 1.94 7.45
C PHE A 20 -10.74 1.32 6.50
N GLN A 21 -9.56 1.94 6.37
CA GLN A 21 -8.40 1.38 5.67
C GLN A 21 -8.03 -0.04 6.10
N MET A 22 -8.34 -0.46 7.33
CA MET A 22 -8.13 -1.84 7.78
C MET A 22 -8.85 -2.88 6.90
N TYR A 23 -10.03 -2.53 6.37
CA TYR A 23 -10.74 -3.38 5.43
C TYR A 23 -10.01 -3.46 4.08
N HIS A 24 -9.43 -2.35 3.62
CA HIS A 24 -8.61 -2.35 2.41
C HIS A 24 -7.37 -3.24 2.57
N PHE A 25 -6.72 -3.26 3.75
CA PHE A 25 -5.62 -4.19 4.01
C PHE A 25 -6.06 -5.66 3.97
N GLY A 26 -7.23 -5.99 4.54
CA GLY A 26 -7.79 -7.34 4.47
C GLY A 26 -8.05 -7.80 3.03
N VAL A 27 -8.67 -6.94 2.22
CA VAL A 27 -8.92 -7.21 0.79
C VAL A 27 -7.61 -7.35 0.02
N ALA A 28 -6.65 -6.43 0.23
CA ALA A 28 -5.34 -6.49 -0.40
C ALA A 28 -4.60 -7.80 -0.08
N GLN A 29 -4.61 -8.24 1.18
CA GLN A 29 -4.02 -9.51 1.57
C GLN A 29 -4.71 -10.70 0.90
N ALA A 30 -6.04 -10.72 0.84
CA ALA A 30 -6.78 -11.80 0.18
C ALA A 30 -6.48 -11.86 -1.33
N MET A 31 -6.30 -10.71 -1.98
CA MET A 31 -5.89 -10.64 -3.38
C MET A 31 -4.49 -11.22 -3.62
N LEU A 32 -3.55 -10.97 -2.70
CA LEU A 32 -2.21 -11.56 -2.75
C LEU A 32 -2.26 -13.07 -2.47
N ASP A 33 -2.94 -13.49 -1.40
CA ASP A 33 -3.04 -14.89 -0.97
C ASP A 33 -3.73 -15.78 -2.01
N SER A 34 -4.67 -15.22 -2.78
CA SER A 34 -5.36 -15.93 -3.87
C SER A 34 -4.57 -16.00 -5.18
N GLY A 35 -3.46 -15.26 -5.30
CA GLY A 35 -2.75 -15.09 -6.56
C GLY A 35 -3.51 -14.29 -7.63
N ALA A 36 -4.64 -13.66 -7.26
CA ALA A 36 -5.40 -12.79 -8.16
C ALA A 36 -4.59 -11.53 -8.55
N VAL A 37 -3.62 -11.16 -7.71
CA VAL A 37 -2.67 -10.10 -7.96
C VAL A 37 -1.28 -10.62 -7.64
N ALA A 38 -0.37 -10.53 -8.60
CA ALA A 38 1.03 -10.85 -8.41
C ALA A 38 1.84 -9.55 -8.44
N PRO A 39 2.41 -9.10 -7.31
CA PRO A 39 3.40 -8.05 -7.36
C PRO A 39 4.62 -8.60 -8.13
N HIS A 40 4.93 -7.98 -9.27
CA HIS A 40 6.18 -8.18 -10.05
C HIS A 40 6.31 -9.41 -10.98
N THR A 41 5.22 -9.98 -11.49
CA THR A 41 5.34 -10.89 -12.66
C THR A 41 5.12 -10.13 -13.96
N GLU A 42 6.08 -10.15 -14.90
CA GLU A 42 5.96 -9.50 -16.22
C GLU A 42 4.71 -9.93 -17.02
N ALA A 43 4.13 -11.09 -16.70
CA ALA A 43 2.93 -11.63 -17.33
C ALA A 43 1.64 -10.86 -16.97
N HIS A 44 1.60 -10.17 -15.83
CA HIS A 44 0.40 -9.47 -15.33
C HIS A 44 0.78 -8.14 -14.65
N ALA A 45 0.80 -7.06 -15.43
CA ALA A 45 0.97 -5.72 -14.87
C ALA A 45 -0.32 -5.28 -14.16
N THR A 46 -0.45 -5.52 -12.86
CA THR A 46 -1.51 -4.89 -12.06
C THR A 46 -1.06 -3.47 -11.69
N ARG A 47 -1.90 -2.47 -11.95
CA ARG A 47 -1.66 -1.08 -11.51
C ARG A 47 -2.42 -0.81 -10.22
N PHE A 48 -1.81 -0.02 -9.34
CA PHE A 48 -2.45 0.39 -8.09
C PHE A 48 -2.62 1.90 -8.09
N VAL A 49 -3.80 2.36 -7.72
CA VAL A 49 -4.09 3.78 -7.48
C VAL A 49 -4.80 3.91 -6.13
N GLY A 50 -4.51 4.97 -5.40
CA GLY A 50 -5.20 5.24 -4.16
C GLY A 50 -5.14 6.69 -3.75
N THR A 51 -6.06 7.08 -2.87
CA THR A 51 -6.12 8.44 -2.32
C THR A 51 -6.17 8.42 -0.80
N SER A 52 -5.46 9.35 -0.14
CA SER A 52 -5.36 9.45 1.32
C SER A 52 -4.95 8.09 1.95
N ALA A 53 -5.75 7.57 2.88
CA ALA A 53 -5.61 6.25 3.47
C ALA A 53 -5.48 5.12 2.43
N GLY A 54 -6.20 5.21 1.31
CA GLY A 54 -6.10 4.25 0.21
C GLY A 54 -4.78 4.33 -0.55
N ALA A 55 -4.12 5.50 -0.60
CA ALA A 55 -2.81 5.65 -1.22
C ALA A 55 -1.74 4.82 -0.49
N LEU A 56 -1.84 4.73 0.84
CA LEU A 56 -0.95 3.90 1.64
C LEU A 56 -1.13 2.40 1.34
N VAL A 57 -2.37 1.94 1.07
CA VAL A 57 -2.62 0.54 0.66
C VAL A 57 -2.06 0.29 -0.73
N ALA A 58 -2.35 1.19 -1.67
CA ALA A 58 -1.89 1.09 -3.05
C ALA A 58 -0.35 1.05 -3.12
N SER A 59 0.33 1.93 -2.38
CA SER A 59 1.80 1.94 -2.32
C SER A 59 2.35 0.68 -1.64
N SER A 60 1.68 0.17 -0.61
CA SER A 60 2.09 -1.08 0.05
C SER A 60 2.02 -2.28 -0.89
N MET A 61 0.96 -2.37 -1.70
CA MET A 61 0.85 -3.42 -2.71
C MET A 61 1.88 -3.28 -3.82
N ALA A 62 2.13 -2.05 -4.28
CA ALA A 62 3.10 -1.77 -5.33
C ALA A 62 4.55 -2.07 -4.90
N GLY A 63 4.89 -1.80 -3.64
CA GLY A 63 6.22 -2.04 -3.06
C GLY A 63 6.40 -3.41 -2.40
N ALA A 64 5.48 -4.35 -2.62
CA ALA A 64 5.47 -5.69 -2.02
C ALA A 64 5.70 -5.69 -0.49
N LEU A 65 5.11 -4.72 0.21
CA LEU A 65 5.21 -4.60 1.65
C LEU A 65 4.37 -5.66 2.35
N ASP A 66 4.73 -5.98 3.59
CA ASP A 66 3.94 -6.86 4.45
C ASP A 66 2.62 -6.16 4.84
N ILE A 67 1.56 -6.51 4.11
CA ILE A 67 0.20 -5.99 4.32
C ILE A 67 -0.35 -6.37 5.71
N ARG A 68 0.06 -7.51 6.28
CA ARG A 68 -0.36 -7.93 7.63
C ARG A 68 0.29 -7.04 8.67
N ALA A 69 1.59 -6.77 8.55
CA ALA A 69 2.30 -5.86 9.44
C ALA A 69 1.72 -4.44 9.38
N MET A 70 1.36 -3.95 8.19
CA MET A 70 0.66 -2.67 7.99
C MET A 70 -0.70 -2.62 8.72
N ARG A 71 -1.52 -3.67 8.58
CA ARG A 71 -2.80 -3.79 9.28
C ARG A 71 -2.61 -3.79 10.79
N ASP A 72 -1.67 -4.57 11.30
CA ASP A 72 -1.44 -4.70 12.73
C ASP A 72 -0.95 -3.38 13.34
N PHE A 73 -0.12 -2.64 12.60
CA PHE A 73 0.28 -1.29 12.99
C PHE A 73 -0.90 -0.31 13.01
N ALA A 74 -1.82 -0.41 12.03
CA ALA A 74 -3.04 0.40 12.01
C ALA A 74 -3.94 0.15 13.22
N LEU A 75 -4.06 -1.10 13.68
CA LEU A 75 -4.81 -1.45 14.90
C LEU A 75 -4.20 -0.79 16.14
N VAL A 76 -2.89 -0.91 16.32
CA VAL A 76 -2.15 -0.27 17.44
C VAL A 76 -2.35 1.25 17.41
N CYS A 77 -2.25 1.86 16.23
CA CYS A 77 -2.47 3.30 16.08
C CYS A 77 -3.91 3.70 16.34
N GLY A 78 -4.88 2.88 15.92
CA GLY A 78 -6.31 3.11 16.15
C GLY A 78 -6.66 3.14 17.63
N ASP A 79 -6.10 2.22 18.41
CA ASP A 79 -6.26 2.20 19.87
C ASP A 79 -5.65 3.44 20.52
N HIS A 80 -4.46 3.84 20.08
CA HIS A 80 -3.78 5.05 20.58
C HIS A 80 -4.57 6.33 20.26
N VAL A 81 -5.10 6.46 19.05
CA VAL A 81 -5.86 7.64 18.61
C VAL A 81 -7.27 7.69 19.21
N ARG A 82 -7.90 6.53 19.49
CA ARG A 82 -9.21 6.48 20.16
C ARG A 82 -9.20 7.10 21.55
N ALA A 83 -8.05 7.03 22.23
CA ALA A 83 -7.86 7.63 23.55
C ALA A 83 -7.82 9.17 23.51
N TRP A 84 -7.74 9.79 22.32
CA TRP A 84 -7.55 11.23 22.20
C TRP A 84 -8.88 12.00 22.02
N PRO A 85 -8.97 13.24 22.57
CA PRO A 85 -10.14 14.09 22.37
C PRO A 85 -10.36 14.55 20.92
N TRP A 86 -9.30 14.55 20.07
CA TRP A 86 -9.30 15.13 18.71
C TRP A 86 -9.23 14.06 17.61
N ARG A 87 -10.11 13.07 17.67
CA ARG A 87 -10.06 11.78 16.93
C ARG A 87 -9.84 11.87 15.42
N LEU A 88 -10.23 12.97 14.78
CA LEU A 88 -10.07 13.18 13.33
C LEU A 88 -8.63 13.53 12.91
N VAL A 89 -7.85 14.18 13.78
CA VAL A 89 -6.45 14.58 13.49
C VAL A 89 -5.47 13.40 13.64
N GLY A 90 -5.89 12.32 14.31
CA GLY A 90 -5.02 11.16 14.52
C GLY A 90 -4.75 10.34 13.26
N MET A 91 -5.61 10.44 12.24
CA MET A 91 -5.40 9.70 10.98
C MET A 91 -4.20 10.24 10.19
N GLU A 92 -4.01 11.56 10.15
CA GLU A 92 -2.85 12.18 9.52
C GLU A 92 -1.55 11.67 10.18
N ARG A 93 -1.52 11.67 11.52
CA ARG A 93 -0.37 11.18 12.29
C ARG A 93 -0.10 9.70 12.03
N TYR A 94 -1.15 8.89 11.98
CA TYR A 94 -1.03 7.48 11.61
C TYR A 94 -0.44 7.28 10.21
N ILE A 95 -0.89 8.05 9.21
CA ILE A 95 -0.34 7.97 7.85
C ILE A 95 1.16 8.32 7.86
N VAL A 96 1.54 9.41 8.52
CA VAL A 96 2.95 9.82 8.64
C VAL A 96 3.78 8.75 9.36
N TRP A 97 3.28 8.19 10.46
CA TRP A 97 3.97 7.11 11.19
C TRP A 97 4.11 5.85 10.36
N SER A 98 3.09 5.50 9.58
CA SER A 98 3.13 4.34 8.68
C SER A 98 4.17 4.54 7.59
N VAL A 99 4.19 5.70 6.92
CA VAL A 99 5.23 6.02 5.94
C VAL A 99 6.61 5.94 6.57
N ARG A 100 6.84 6.54 7.74
CA ARG A 100 8.16 6.48 8.39
C ARG A 100 8.59 5.06 8.77
N ARG A 101 7.66 4.25 9.28
CA ARG A 101 7.93 2.89 9.73
C ARG A 101 8.27 1.97 8.57
N PHE A 102 7.51 2.07 7.48
CA PHE A 102 7.59 1.12 6.37
C PHE A 102 8.35 1.66 5.16
N ALA A 103 8.71 2.95 5.11
CA ALA A 103 9.58 3.49 4.06
C ALA A 103 10.96 2.86 4.07
N ALA A 104 11.49 2.48 5.24
CA ALA A 104 12.74 1.73 5.32
C ALA A 104 12.63 0.37 4.60
N ASP A 105 11.47 -0.30 4.71
CA ASP A 105 11.20 -1.57 4.04
C ASP A 105 11.04 -1.38 2.53
N VAL A 106 10.39 -0.29 2.08
CA VAL A 106 10.31 0.08 0.66
C VAL A 106 11.70 0.33 0.08
N MET A 107 12.53 1.13 0.74
CA MET A 107 13.88 1.45 0.26
C MET A 107 14.79 0.20 0.25
N ALA A 108 14.63 -0.69 1.23
CA ALA A 108 15.32 -1.98 1.26
C ALA A 108 14.82 -2.93 0.16
N HIS A 109 13.54 -2.85 -0.23
CA HIS A 109 12.98 -3.61 -1.34
C HIS A 109 13.46 -3.07 -2.71
N ASP A 110 13.47 -1.75 -2.90
CA ASP A 110 13.96 -1.10 -4.12
C ASP A 110 15.46 -1.36 -4.35
N ALA A 111 16.26 -1.35 -3.29
CA ALA A 111 17.67 -1.70 -3.33
C ALA A 111 17.92 -3.18 -3.75
N LYS A 112 16.96 -4.07 -3.48
CA LYS A 112 17.04 -5.49 -3.87
C LYS A 112 16.50 -5.75 -5.28
N THR A 113 15.51 -4.96 -5.73
CA THR A 113 14.88 -5.12 -7.06
C THR A 113 15.59 -4.34 -8.18
N GLY A 114 16.59 -3.50 -7.85
CA GLY A 114 17.41 -2.80 -8.84
C GLY A 114 16.68 -1.68 -9.57
N THR A 115 15.55 -1.22 -9.03
CA THR A 115 14.71 -0.16 -9.64
C THR A 115 15.26 1.22 -9.26
N THR A 116 16.47 1.52 -9.70
CA THR A 116 17.25 2.72 -9.31
C THR A 116 16.68 4.07 -9.79
N GLU A 117 15.62 4.07 -10.62
CA GLU A 117 15.08 5.31 -11.23
C GLU A 117 14.13 6.10 -10.31
N VAL A 118 13.42 5.46 -9.38
CA VAL A 118 12.38 6.14 -8.57
C VAL A 118 12.98 6.85 -7.35
N ALA A 119 14.02 6.27 -6.74
CA ALA A 119 14.70 6.86 -5.59
C ALA A 119 15.39 8.21 -5.93
N ASP A 120 15.86 8.36 -7.17
CA ASP A 120 16.58 9.57 -7.60
C ASP A 120 15.61 10.76 -7.89
N GLN A 121 14.35 10.48 -8.19
CA GLN A 121 13.32 11.52 -8.41
C GLN A 121 12.77 12.09 -7.10
N LEU A 122 12.64 11.29 -6.04
CA LEU A 122 12.13 11.76 -4.74
C LEU A 122 13.15 12.66 -4.02
N THR A 123 14.44 12.43 -4.22
CA THR A 123 15.52 13.22 -3.61
C THR A 123 15.67 14.62 -4.22
N ARG A 124 15.14 14.85 -5.43
CA ARG A 124 15.20 16.16 -6.13
C ARG A 124 13.98 17.04 -5.88
N THR A 125 12.97 16.56 -5.16
CA THR A 125 11.69 17.26 -4.97
C THR A 125 11.37 17.58 -3.50
N LEU A 126 12.32 17.33 -2.59
CA LEU A 126 12.32 17.79 -1.19
C LEU A 126 13.52 18.72 -0.96
#